data_AF-A0A7S2MAC1-F1
#
_entry.id   AF-A0A7S2MAC1-F1
#
_cell.length_a   1.000
_cell.length_b   1.000
_cell.length_c   1.000
_cell.angle_alpha   90.00
_cell.angle_beta   90.00
_cell.angle_gamma   90.00
#
_symmetry.space_group_name_H-M   'P 1'
#
loop_
_entity.id
_entity.type
_entity.pdbx_description
1 polymer ?
#
loop_
_entity_poly.entity_id
_entity_poly.type
_entity_poly.pdbx_seq_one_letter_code
_entity_poly.pdbx_strand_id
1 'polypeptide(L)'
;DKAALDVYVKQQGVSGAVEEVVQALLTARPADPRRWLLEHLESELSTQSQEISESELHRLFTATRKITSEIVPRDAIESVIRETITLLHCDRVSLFVVDKKMSMLRLYASNLSTPIMVPLGHGIVGRVFDTKDKVNIPDCYSCPWFDKSFDSQTGYVTRSVLAVPILDFENVPLGVIQAINKMPDDSTNEGTEGLPVGARAVPFARNDEKILGHLTQHICVAMRNSELYREAISTSERSHGLLNTIQSLSQDLGTQSMLFTITMHANKIVSCERATVFLVDDSTQQLWSVSTDTGQEIRIPKKAGIAG
;
A
#
# COMPACT_ATOMS: atom_id res chain seq x y z
N ASP A 1 28.44 -36.00 -10.05
CA ASP A 1 28.89 -35.40 -8.78
C ASP A 1 28.51 -33.95 -8.71
N LYS A 2 27.94 -33.52 -7.59
CA LYS A 2 27.45 -32.14 -7.36
C LYS A 2 28.58 -31.10 -7.52
N ALA A 3 29.77 -31.40 -6.98
CA ALA A 3 30.93 -30.52 -7.08
C ALA A 3 31.43 -30.28 -8.52
N ALA A 4 31.26 -31.25 -9.42
CA ALA A 4 31.64 -31.09 -10.83
C ALA A 4 30.62 -30.25 -11.60
N LEU A 5 29.33 -30.33 -11.22
CA LEU A 5 28.26 -29.54 -11.82
C LEU A 5 28.39 -28.06 -11.44
N ASP A 6 28.67 -27.77 -10.17
CA ASP A 6 28.84 -26.38 -9.68
C ASP A 6 30.01 -25.67 -10.40
N VAL A 7 31.09 -26.40 -10.70
CA VAL A 7 32.24 -25.87 -11.48
C VAL A 7 31.84 -25.60 -12.93
N TYR A 8 31.07 -26.49 -13.55
CA TYR A 8 30.61 -26.35 -14.93
C TYR A 8 29.63 -25.18 -15.10
N VAL A 9 28.65 -25.05 -14.19
CA VAL A 9 27.66 -23.95 -14.17
C VAL A 9 28.35 -22.59 -14.04
N LYS A 10 29.33 -22.50 -13.14
CA LYS A 10 30.10 -21.27 -12.89
C LYS A 10 30.99 -20.87 -14.07
N GLN A 11 31.49 -21.84 -14.84
CA GLN A 11 32.30 -21.59 -16.04
C GLN A 11 31.47 -21.22 -17.27
N GLN A 12 30.25 -21.75 -17.41
CA GLN A 12 29.43 -21.59 -18.61
C GLN A 12 28.29 -20.57 -18.46
N GLY A 13 28.18 -19.89 -17.31
CA GLY A 13 27.16 -18.84 -17.09
C GLY A 13 25.73 -19.38 -17.21
N VAL A 14 25.52 -20.62 -16.76
CA VAL A 14 24.25 -21.34 -16.92
C VAL A 14 23.21 -20.76 -15.93
N SER A 15 22.00 -20.48 -16.41
CA SER A 15 20.88 -19.99 -15.60
C SER A 15 20.53 -20.97 -14.47
N GLY A 16 20.17 -20.45 -13.29
CA GLY A 16 19.81 -21.27 -12.12
C GLY A 16 18.67 -22.27 -12.38
N ALA A 17 17.76 -21.96 -13.31
CA ALA A 17 16.71 -22.90 -13.73
C ALA A 17 17.27 -24.17 -14.39
N VAL A 18 18.36 -24.06 -15.15
CA VAL A 18 19.00 -25.22 -15.78
C VAL A 18 19.76 -26.04 -14.74
N GLU A 19 20.32 -25.40 -13.71
CA GLU A 19 20.99 -26.07 -12.60
C GLU A 19 20.01 -26.92 -11.78
N GLU A 20 18.81 -26.40 -11.49
CA GLU A 20 17.75 -27.14 -10.80
C GLU A 20 17.29 -28.38 -11.59
N VAL A 21 17.03 -28.22 -12.90
CA VAL A 21 16.61 -29.34 -13.77
C VAL A 21 17.70 -30.41 -13.86
N VAL A 22 18.97 -30.02 -13.97
CA VAL A 22 20.08 -30.98 -14.03
C VAL A 22 20.26 -31.70 -12.69
N GLN A 23 20.09 -31.02 -11.55
CA GLN A 23 20.10 -31.66 -10.23
C GLN A 23 18.94 -32.65 -10.07
N ALA A 24 17.74 -32.30 -10.51
CA ALA A 24 16.57 -33.18 -10.48
C ALA A 24 16.81 -34.45 -11.34
N LEU A 25 17.38 -34.29 -12.54
CA LEU A 25 17.74 -35.41 -13.42
C LEU A 25 18.79 -36.34 -12.79
N LEU A 26 19.84 -35.76 -12.20
CA LEU A 26 20.91 -36.51 -11.53
C LEU A 26 20.40 -37.27 -10.29
N THR A 27 19.38 -36.75 -9.62
CA THR A 27 18.73 -37.37 -8.46
C THR A 27 17.80 -38.49 -8.87
N ALA A 28 16.96 -38.28 -9.89
CA ALA A 28 15.97 -39.24 -10.34
C ALA A 28 16.58 -40.45 -11.09
N ARG A 29 17.74 -40.27 -11.73
CA ARG A 29 18.43 -41.28 -12.56
C ARG A 29 17.47 -42.13 -13.42
N PRO A 30 16.63 -41.50 -14.25
CA PRO A 30 15.68 -42.21 -15.09
C PRO A 30 16.41 -43.06 -16.15
N ALA A 31 15.81 -44.19 -16.54
CA ALA A 31 16.36 -45.07 -17.57
C ALA A 31 16.47 -44.41 -18.95
N ASP A 32 15.62 -43.41 -19.23
CA ASP A 32 15.67 -42.57 -20.42
C ASP A 32 15.68 -41.08 -20.03
N PRO A 33 16.87 -40.46 -19.90
CA PRO A 33 17.02 -39.06 -19.49
C PRO A 33 16.33 -38.06 -20.43
N ARG A 34 16.27 -38.36 -21.74
CA ARG A 34 15.69 -37.43 -22.72
C ARG A 34 14.17 -37.40 -22.57
N ARG A 35 13.54 -38.56 -22.46
CA ARG A 35 12.10 -38.67 -22.26
C ARG A 35 11.67 -38.09 -20.92
N TRP A 36 12.42 -38.36 -19.85
CA TRP A 36 12.17 -37.77 -18.54
C TRP A 36 12.26 -36.24 -18.57
N LEU A 37 13.27 -35.68 -19.24
CA LEU A 37 13.42 -34.23 -19.35
C LEU A 37 12.24 -33.59 -20.10
N LEU A 38 11.78 -34.23 -21.19
CA LEU A 38 10.60 -33.77 -21.93
C LEU A 38 9.34 -33.84 -21.07
N GLU A 39 9.10 -34.95 -20.38
CA GLU A 39 7.94 -35.11 -19.48
C GLU A 39 8.01 -34.12 -18.29
N HIS A 40 9.19 -33.85 -17.75
CA HIS A 40 9.39 -32.90 -16.65
C HIS A 40 9.19 -31.45 -17.11
N LEU A 41 9.76 -31.07 -18.26
CA LEU A 41 9.54 -29.76 -18.87
C LEU A 41 8.08 -29.58 -19.29
N GLU A 42 7.43 -30.59 -19.86
CA GLU A 42 6.00 -30.58 -20.18
C GLU A 42 5.14 -30.46 -18.91
N SER A 43 5.52 -31.14 -17.82
CA SER A 43 4.87 -31.00 -16.51
C SER A 43 5.07 -29.58 -15.93
N GLU A 44 6.24 -28.99 -16.08
CA GLU A 44 6.52 -27.60 -15.65
C GLU A 44 5.79 -26.57 -16.53
N LEU A 45 5.78 -26.76 -17.85
CA LEU A 45 5.07 -25.92 -18.81
C LEU A 45 3.55 -26.02 -18.64
N SER A 46 3.02 -27.21 -18.33
CA SER A 46 1.59 -27.41 -18.05
C SER A 46 1.19 -26.89 -16.67
N THR A 47 2.06 -26.97 -15.66
CA THR A 47 1.81 -26.31 -14.36
C THR A 47 1.95 -24.78 -14.42
N GLN A 48 2.78 -24.23 -15.31
CA GLN A 48 2.76 -22.80 -15.64
C GLN A 48 1.50 -22.41 -16.40
N SER A 49 1.10 -23.22 -17.38
CA SER A 49 -0.07 -23.03 -18.26
C SER A 49 -1.40 -23.47 -17.66
N GLN A 50 -1.51 -23.64 -16.34
CA GLN A 50 -2.81 -23.84 -15.71
C GLN A 50 -3.60 -22.53 -15.84
N GLU A 51 -4.43 -22.47 -16.89
CA GLU A 51 -5.26 -21.33 -17.24
C GLU A 51 -6.25 -21.05 -16.10
N ILE A 52 -6.44 -19.76 -15.81
CA ILE A 52 -7.48 -19.33 -14.89
C ILE A 52 -8.81 -19.81 -15.47
N SER A 53 -9.62 -20.52 -14.69
CA SER A 53 -10.89 -21.05 -15.19
C SER A 53 -11.84 -19.91 -15.58
N GLU A 54 -12.77 -20.17 -16.51
CA GLU A 54 -13.71 -19.14 -16.99
C GLU A 54 -14.54 -18.52 -15.85
N SER A 55 -14.93 -19.33 -14.86
CA SER A 55 -15.67 -18.87 -13.68
C SER A 55 -14.81 -17.96 -12.78
N GLU A 56 -13.54 -18.30 -12.58
CA GLU A 56 -12.60 -17.48 -11.82
C GLU A 56 -12.28 -16.18 -12.53
N LEU A 57 -12.11 -16.22 -13.85
CA LEU A 57 -11.92 -15.05 -14.68
C LEU A 57 -13.14 -14.11 -14.56
N HIS A 58 -14.36 -14.65 -14.60
CA HIS A 58 -15.57 -13.86 -14.41
C HIS A 58 -15.63 -13.21 -13.02
N ARG A 59 -15.25 -13.94 -11.96
CA ARG A 59 -15.15 -13.39 -10.60
C ARG A 59 -14.10 -12.29 -10.51
N LEU A 60 -12.93 -12.49 -11.12
CA LEU A 60 -11.84 -11.52 -11.18
C LEU A 60 -12.28 -10.22 -11.89
N PHE A 61 -12.96 -10.34 -13.05
CA PHE A 61 -13.50 -9.18 -13.76
C PHE A 61 -14.56 -8.45 -12.95
N THR A 62 -15.43 -9.18 -12.25
CA THR A 62 -16.48 -8.59 -11.41
C THR A 62 -15.87 -7.82 -10.24
N ALA A 63 -14.89 -8.41 -9.55
CA ALA A 63 -14.13 -7.75 -8.48
C ALA A 63 -13.41 -6.50 -8.99
N THR A 64 -12.71 -6.61 -10.12
CA THR A 64 -12.00 -5.50 -10.76
C THR A 64 -12.93 -4.34 -11.07
N ARG A 65 -14.09 -4.62 -11.68
CA ARG A 65 -15.05 -3.59 -12.04
C ARG A 65 -15.54 -2.82 -10.82
N LYS A 66 -15.86 -3.50 -9.72
CA LYS A 66 -16.26 -2.87 -8.45
C LYS A 66 -15.14 -2.06 -7.81
N ILE A 67 -13.89 -2.55 -7.86
CA ILE A 67 -12.73 -1.82 -7.35
C ILE A 67 -12.54 -0.52 -8.14
N THR A 68 -12.62 -0.58 -9.47
CA THR A 68 -12.36 0.57 -10.34
C THR A 68 -13.53 1.56 -10.44
N SER A 69 -14.74 1.18 -10.02
CA SER A 69 -15.90 2.08 -10.04
C SER A 69 -15.93 3.06 -8.88
N GLU A 70 -15.14 2.82 -7.83
CA GLU A 70 -15.09 3.71 -6.67
C GLU A 70 -14.20 4.91 -6.95
N ILE A 71 -14.79 6.11 -6.86
CA ILE A 71 -14.09 7.39 -7.10
C ILE A 71 -13.45 7.90 -5.80
N VAL A 72 -14.08 7.60 -4.66
CA VAL A 72 -13.63 8.08 -3.35
C VAL A 72 -12.51 7.20 -2.81
N PRO A 73 -11.36 7.77 -2.38
CA PRO A 73 -10.20 7.02 -1.91
C PRO A 73 -10.45 5.96 -0.84
N ARG A 74 -11.27 6.33 0.15
CA ARG A 74 -11.60 5.45 1.29
C ARG A 74 -12.40 4.25 0.80
N ASP A 75 -13.45 4.52 0.05
CA ASP A 75 -14.41 3.52 -0.42
C ASP A 75 -13.75 2.56 -1.41
N ALA A 76 -12.86 3.07 -2.26
CA ALA A 76 -12.05 2.25 -3.17
C ALA A 76 -11.21 1.21 -2.43
N ILE A 77 -10.55 1.61 -1.34
CA ILE A 77 -9.69 0.71 -0.57
C ILE A 77 -10.52 -0.31 0.23
N GLU A 78 -11.65 0.11 0.80
CA GLU A 78 -12.57 -0.82 1.45
C GLU A 78 -13.14 -1.84 0.44
N SER A 79 -13.45 -1.39 -0.79
CA SER A 79 -13.88 -2.24 -1.89
C SER A 79 -12.79 -3.24 -2.27
N VAL A 80 -11.53 -2.80 -2.42
CA VAL A 80 -10.38 -3.69 -2.66
C VAL A 80 -10.33 -4.81 -1.63
N ILE A 81 -10.39 -4.48 -0.34
CA ILE A 81 -10.27 -5.47 0.74
C ILE A 81 -11.42 -6.46 0.70
N ARG A 82 -12.66 -5.97 0.62
CA ARG A 82 -13.88 -6.80 0.59
C ARG A 82 -13.92 -7.74 -0.61
N GLU A 83 -13.61 -7.24 -1.80
CA GLU A 83 -13.60 -8.06 -3.01
C GLU A 83 -12.45 -9.06 -2.99
N THR A 84 -11.27 -8.70 -2.46
CA THR A 84 -10.14 -9.65 -2.30
C THR A 84 -10.48 -10.77 -1.33
N ILE A 85 -11.11 -10.47 -0.19
CA ILE A 85 -11.61 -11.47 0.78
C ILE A 85 -12.54 -12.47 0.09
N THR A 86 -13.48 -11.96 -0.69
CA THR A 86 -14.49 -12.77 -1.40
C THR A 86 -13.88 -13.60 -2.53
N LEU A 87 -12.88 -13.06 -3.22
CA LEU A 87 -12.23 -13.71 -4.35
C LEU A 87 -11.29 -14.84 -3.91
N LEU A 88 -10.53 -14.62 -2.84
CA LEU A 88 -9.56 -15.57 -2.32
C LEU A 88 -10.12 -16.49 -1.22
N HIS A 89 -11.36 -16.28 -0.76
CA HIS A 89 -11.95 -17.01 0.37
C HIS A 89 -11.01 -17.06 1.58
N CYS A 90 -10.62 -15.90 2.09
CA CYS A 90 -9.76 -15.79 3.27
C CYS A 90 -10.46 -15.02 4.40
N ASP A 91 -9.96 -15.16 5.62
CA ASP A 91 -10.54 -14.51 6.80
C ASP A 91 -10.34 -12.99 6.76
N ARG A 92 -9.12 -12.54 6.42
CA ARG A 92 -8.75 -11.12 6.44
C ARG A 92 -7.82 -10.75 5.31
N VAL A 93 -7.96 -9.50 4.85
CA VAL A 93 -7.01 -8.86 3.94
C VAL A 93 -6.54 -7.54 4.56
N SER A 94 -5.24 -7.33 4.55
CA SER A 94 -4.58 -6.12 5.02
C SER A 94 -3.88 -5.42 3.86
N LEU A 95 -4.10 -4.12 3.72
CA LEU A 95 -3.44 -3.28 2.71
C LEU A 95 -2.47 -2.31 3.39
N PHE A 96 -1.18 -2.51 3.15
CA PHE A 96 -0.12 -1.64 3.64
C PHE A 96 0.33 -0.69 2.53
N VAL A 97 0.36 0.60 2.83
CA VAL A 97 0.77 1.66 1.90
C VAL A 97 2.02 2.34 2.44
N VAL A 98 2.98 2.63 1.56
CA VAL A 98 4.22 3.29 1.97
C VAL A 98 3.97 4.76 2.33
N ASP A 99 4.41 5.15 3.53
CA ASP A 99 4.57 6.55 3.89
C ASP A 99 6.01 6.98 3.62
N LYS A 100 6.21 7.70 2.50
CA LYS A 100 7.53 8.18 2.07
C LYS A 100 8.17 9.16 3.05
N LYS A 101 7.38 9.88 3.86
CA LYS A 101 7.92 10.86 4.82
C LYS A 101 8.49 10.17 6.06
N MET A 102 7.81 9.12 6.52
CA MET A 102 8.21 8.36 7.70
C MET A 102 9.09 7.15 7.39
N SER A 103 9.24 6.77 6.12
CA SER A 103 9.91 5.53 5.70
C SER A 103 9.33 4.30 6.42
N MET A 104 7.99 4.20 6.44
CA MET A 104 7.26 3.10 7.09
C MET A 104 6.07 2.66 6.24
N LEU A 105 5.67 1.40 6.38
CA LEU A 105 4.44 0.84 5.81
C LEU A 105 3.29 1.04 6.79
N ARG A 106 2.25 1.75 6.36
CA ARG A 106 1.06 2.01 7.15
C ARG A 106 -0.09 1.13 6.70
N LEU A 107 -0.74 0.45 7.65
CA LEU A 107 -1.99 -0.25 7.39
C LEU A 107 -3.10 0.77 7.10
N TYR A 108 -3.71 0.67 5.91
CA TYR A 108 -4.67 1.66 5.44
C TYR A 108 -6.10 1.40 5.94
N ALA A 109 -6.43 0.14 6.23
CA ALA A 109 -7.75 -0.27 6.69
C ALA A 109 -7.64 -1.01 8.02
N SER A 110 -7.77 -0.25 9.10
CA SER A 110 -8.00 -0.82 10.41
C SER A 110 -9.04 0.03 11.14
N ASN A 111 -10.04 -0.63 11.72
CA ASN A 111 -10.94 -0.02 12.72
C ASN A 111 -10.22 0.23 14.06
N LEU A 112 -8.88 0.18 14.07
CA LEU A 112 -8.04 0.35 15.25
C LEU A 112 -7.85 1.85 15.50
N SER A 113 -7.91 2.24 16.77
CA SER A 113 -7.63 3.59 17.24
C SER A 113 -6.17 4.01 17.01
N THR A 114 -5.27 3.03 16.91
CA THR A 114 -3.86 3.23 16.57
C THR A 114 -3.55 2.59 15.21
N PRO A 115 -2.98 3.35 14.25
CA PRO A 115 -2.60 2.79 12.96
C PRO A 115 -1.44 1.81 13.15
N ILE A 116 -1.53 0.63 12.52
CA ILE A 116 -0.42 -0.31 12.50
C ILE A 116 0.64 0.22 11.53
N MET A 117 1.87 0.40 12.04
CA MET A 117 3.02 0.88 11.28
C MET A 117 4.11 -0.19 11.33
N VAL A 118 4.65 -0.55 10.17
CA VAL A 118 5.71 -1.54 10.03
C VAL A 118 6.92 -0.86 9.38
N PRO A 119 8.12 -0.90 9.99
CA PRO A 119 9.33 -0.39 9.35
C PRO A 119 9.64 -1.13 8.04
N LEU A 120 10.30 -0.45 7.10
CA LEU A 120 10.78 -1.10 5.88
C LEU A 120 11.77 -2.24 6.21
N GLY A 121 11.75 -3.31 5.42
CA GLY A 121 12.55 -4.51 5.64
C GLY A 121 12.19 -5.38 6.85
N HIS A 122 11.20 -4.97 7.67
CA HIS A 122 10.80 -5.72 8.85
C HIS A 122 9.53 -6.55 8.62
N GLY A 123 9.52 -7.76 9.18
CA GLY A 123 8.43 -8.70 9.05
C GLY A 123 8.21 -9.19 7.61
N ILE A 124 7.10 -9.92 7.41
CA ILE A 124 6.73 -10.45 6.09
C ILE A 124 6.48 -9.31 5.10
N VAL A 125 5.75 -8.29 5.53
CA VAL A 125 5.31 -7.17 4.68
C VAL A 125 6.49 -6.29 4.25
N GLY A 126 7.40 -5.95 5.18
CA GLY A 126 8.58 -5.15 4.85
C GLY A 126 9.53 -5.88 3.91
N ARG A 127 9.70 -7.21 4.08
CA ARG A 127 10.48 -8.02 3.15
C ARG A 127 9.90 -8.03 1.74
N VAL A 128 8.60 -8.27 1.60
CA VAL A 128 7.92 -8.28 0.29
C VAL A 128 8.04 -6.92 -0.39
N PHE A 129 7.94 -5.83 0.38
CA PHE A 129 8.14 -4.48 -0.12
C PHE A 129 9.56 -4.27 -0.70
N ASP A 130 10.58 -4.75 0.02
CA ASP A 130 11.99 -4.59 -0.37
C ASP A 130 12.38 -5.49 -1.55
N THR A 131 11.98 -6.77 -1.52
CA THR A 131 12.35 -7.74 -2.56
C THR A 131 11.50 -7.60 -3.82
N LYS A 132 10.29 -7.02 -3.72
CA LYS A 132 9.27 -6.99 -4.79
C LYS A 132 8.84 -8.39 -5.25
N ASP A 133 9.08 -9.39 -4.42
CA ASP A 133 8.69 -10.78 -4.66
C ASP A 133 7.54 -11.16 -3.74
N LYS A 134 6.54 -11.86 -4.30
CA LYS A 134 5.44 -12.42 -3.52
C LYS A 134 5.93 -13.50 -2.56
N VAL A 135 5.27 -13.62 -1.43
CA VAL A 135 5.57 -14.60 -0.38
C VAL A 135 4.28 -15.32 0.02
N ASN A 136 4.27 -16.65 -0.12
CA ASN A 136 3.20 -17.53 0.32
C ASN A 136 3.72 -18.40 1.47
N ILE A 137 3.14 -18.22 2.66
CA ILE A 137 3.53 -18.87 3.91
C ILE A 137 2.39 -19.81 4.34
N PRO A 138 2.58 -21.13 4.21
CA PRO A 138 1.61 -22.13 4.67
C PRO A 138 1.37 -22.10 6.17
N ASP A 139 2.42 -21.88 6.97
CA ASP A 139 2.37 -21.78 8.43
C ASP A 139 3.25 -20.63 8.92
N CYS A 140 2.62 -19.60 9.45
CA CYS A 140 3.27 -18.38 9.93
C CYS A 140 4.07 -18.63 11.21
N TYR A 141 3.64 -19.54 12.10
CA TYR A 141 4.35 -19.79 13.35
C TYR A 141 5.69 -20.49 13.16
N SER A 142 5.85 -21.16 12.01
CA SER A 142 7.08 -21.79 11.53
C SER A 142 7.97 -20.83 10.72
N CYS A 143 7.49 -19.63 10.38
CA CYS A 143 8.23 -18.65 9.59
C CYS A 143 9.13 -17.77 10.50
N PRO A 144 10.45 -17.66 10.22
CA PRO A 144 11.35 -16.82 11.00
C PRO A 144 11.02 -15.32 10.96
N TRP A 145 10.33 -14.87 9.90
CA TRP A 145 9.99 -13.45 9.70
C TRP A 145 8.63 -13.07 10.28
N PHE A 146 7.92 -14.02 10.89
CA PHE A 146 6.62 -13.75 11.49
C PHE A 146 6.77 -13.23 12.92
N ASP A 147 6.25 -12.03 13.17
CA ASP A 147 6.21 -11.45 14.51
C ASP A 147 4.92 -11.86 15.23
N LYS A 148 5.07 -12.67 16.28
CA LYS A 148 3.97 -13.21 17.10
C LYS A 148 3.43 -12.20 18.12
N SER A 149 4.08 -11.05 18.28
CA SER A 149 3.71 -10.05 19.29
C SER A 149 2.31 -9.49 19.06
N PHE A 150 1.95 -9.21 17.79
CA PHE A 150 0.64 -8.70 17.40
C PHE A 150 -0.49 -9.71 17.67
N ASP A 151 -0.29 -10.97 17.30
CA ASP A 151 -1.24 -12.06 17.59
C ASP A 151 -1.45 -12.22 19.10
N SER A 152 -0.36 -12.16 19.88
CA SER A 152 -0.41 -12.29 21.35
C SER A 152 -1.18 -11.15 22.02
N GLN A 153 -1.10 -9.93 21.48
CA GLN A 153 -1.80 -8.76 22.03
C GLN A 153 -3.26 -8.69 21.61
N THR A 154 -3.57 -9.11 20.38
CA THR A 154 -4.92 -9.01 19.80
C THR A 154 -5.77 -10.25 20.03
N GLY A 155 -5.15 -11.38 20.40
CA GLY A 155 -5.80 -12.69 20.49
C GLY A 155 -6.14 -13.29 19.12
N TYR A 156 -5.73 -12.65 18.03
CA TYR A 156 -5.87 -13.16 16.68
C TYR A 156 -4.80 -14.21 16.39
N VAL A 157 -5.12 -15.23 15.58
CA VAL A 157 -4.19 -16.31 15.24
C VAL A 157 -3.97 -16.33 13.73
N THR A 158 -2.78 -15.91 13.33
CA THR A 158 -2.32 -15.86 11.94
C THR A 158 -1.69 -17.20 11.57
N ARG A 159 -2.39 -18.03 10.78
CA ARG A 159 -1.97 -19.38 10.39
C ARG A 159 -1.28 -19.38 9.02
N SER A 160 -1.97 -18.91 7.98
CA SER A 160 -1.42 -18.84 6.62
C SER A 160 -1.46 -17.40 6.09
N VAL A 161 -0.47 -17.02 5.30
CA VAL A 161 -0.33 -15.68 4.75
C VAL A 161 0.09 -15.74 3.30
N LEU A 162 -0.58 -14.97 2.45
CA LEU A 162 -0.13 -14.65 1.11
C LEU A 162 0.07 -13.13 1.02
N ALA A 163 1.31 -12.71 0.79
CA ALA A 163 1.68 -11.30 0.65
C ALA A 163 2.23 -11.03 -0.76
N VAL A 164 1.69 -10.00 -1.41
CA VAL A 164 2.05 -9.62 -2.79
C VAL A 164 2.33 -8.12 -2.83
N PRO A 165 3.43 -7.69 -3.46
CA PRO A 165 3.76 -6.28 -3.55
C PRO A 165 2.82 -5.59 -4.55
N ILE A 166 2.48 -4.34 -4.26
CA ILE A 166 1.74 -3.46 -5.17
C ILE A 166 2.76 -2.57 -5.84
N LEU A 167 2.97 -2.82 -7.13
CA LEU A 167 3.98 -2.16 -7.95
C LEU A 167 3.28 -1.22 -8.94
N ASP A 168 3.86 -0.05 -9.17
CA ASP A 168 3.41 0.82 -10.26
C ASP A 168 3.96 0.36 -11.63
N PHE A 169 3.58 1.09 -12.68
CA PHE A 169 4.03 0.82 -14.05
C PHE A 169 5.54 0.98 -14.25
N GLU A 170 6.23 1.68 -13.35
CA GLU A 170 7.69 1.86 -13.34
C GLU A 170 8.37 0.86 -12.39
N ASN A 171 7.64 -0.14 -11.91
CA ASN A 171 8.09 -1.18 -11.00
C ASN A 171 8.54 -0.64 -9.63
N VAL A 172 8.00 0.51 -9.21
CA VAL A 172 8.20 1.12 -7.89
C VAL A 172 7.16 0.57 -6.91
N PRO A 173 7.56 0.08 -5.73
CA PRO A 173 6.62 -0.46 -4.76
C PRO A 173 5.86 0.67 -4.05
N LEU A 174 4.53 0.64 -4.19
CA LEU A 174 3.61 1.56 -3.53
C LEU A 174 3.10 1.02 -2.19
N GLY A 175 3.19 -0.29 -2.00
CA GLY A 175 2.65 -0.96 -0.84
C GLY A 175 2.68 -2.48 -0.97
N VAL A 176 1.99 -3.15 -0.07
CA VAL A 176 1.86 -4.61 -0.03
C VAL A 176 0.44 -4.97 0.37
N ILE A 177 -0.16 -5.89 -0.37
CA ILE A 177 -1.42 -6.52 0.04
C ILE A 177 -1.12 -7.87 0.66
N GLN A 178 -1.78 -8.16 1.79
CA GLN A 178 -1.59 -9.38 2.55
C GLN A 178 -2.96 -10.04 2.80
N ALA A 179 -3.17 -11.22 2.23
CA ALA A 179 -4.28 -12.10 2.57
C ALA A 179 -3.87 -13.03 3.71
N ILE A 180 -4.78 -13.24 4.67
CA ILE A 180 -4.51 -13.95 5.92
C ILE A 180 -5.59 -15.02 6.13
N ASN A 181 -5.15 -16.21 6.51
CA ASN A 181 -5.95 -17.41 6.80
C ASN A 181 -6.90 -17.78 5.65
N LYS A 182 -6.40 -18.58 4.71
CA LYS A 182 -7.24 -19.22 3.69
C LYS A 182 -8.28 -20.12 4.38
N MET A 183 -9.53 -19.98 3.98
CA MET A 183 -10.62 -20.82 4.43
C MET A 183 -10.71 -22.06 3.54
N PRO A 184 -11.09 -23.23 4.09
CA PRO A 184 -11.37 -24.41 3.27
C PRO A 184 -12.59 -24.12 2.37
N ASP A 185 -12.54 -24.58 1.13
CA ASP A 185 -13.71 -24.53 0.25
C ASP A 185 -14.73 -25.60 0.71
N ASP A 186 -16.00 -25.22 0.86
CA ASP A 186 -17.12 -26.12 1.21
C ASP A 186 -17.31 -27.29 0.22
N SER A 187 -16.59 -27.30 -0.91
CA SER A 187 -16.67 -28.30 -1.97
C SER A 187 -15.89 -29.59 -1.68
N THR A 188 -14.98 -29.60 -0.70
CA THR A 188 -14.43 -30.87 -0.18
C THR A 188 -15.43 -31.47 0.80
N ASN A 189 -16.43 -32.17 0.25
CA ASN A 189 -17.40 -33.01 0.95
C ASN A 189 -16.72 -34.21 1.64
N GLU A 190 -15.83 -33.95 2.60
CA GLU A 190 -15.51 -34.89 3.67
C GLU A 190 -15.89 -34.20 4.98
N GLY A 191 -17.16 -34.42 5.37
CA GLY A 191 -17.85 -33.94 6.56
C GLY A 191 -17.00 -33.18 7.58
N THR A 192 -17.09 -31.85 7.54
CA THR A 192 -16.58 -30.98 8.60
C THR A 192 -17.67 -30.62 9.60
N GLU A 193 -18.54 -31.58 9.96
CA GLU A 193 -19.23 -31.54 11.24
C GLU A 193 -18.27 -32.08 12.30
N GLY A 194 -17.55 -31.17 12.98
CA GLY A 194 -16.73 -31.53 14.14
C GLY A 194 -15.21 -31.38 13.99
N LEU A 195 -14.70 -30.46 13.16
CA LEU A 195 -13.28 -30.11 13.31
C LEU A 195 -13.06 -29.37 14.63
N PRO A 196 -12.11 -29.82 15.48
CA PRO A 196 -11.81 -29.16 16.74
C PRO A 196 -11.30 -27.74 16.48
N VAL A 197 -11.53 -26.87 17.46
CA VAL A 197 -10.93 -25.54 17.58
C VAL A 197 -9.40 -25.71 17.56
N GLY A 198 -8.83 -25.65 16.36
CA GLY A 198 -7.45 -26.08 16.06
C GLY A 198 -7.25 -26.47 14.59
N ALA A 199 -8.12 -26.00 13.68
CA ALA A 199 -8.10 -26.32 12.26
C ALA A 199 -6.71 -26.09 11.65
N ARG A 200 -6.21 -27.13 10.99
CA ARG A 200 -4.93 -27.16 10.28
C ARG A 200 -4.86 -26.00 9.28
N ALA A 201 -3.73 -25.29 9.25
CA ALA A 201 -3.54 -24.15 8.35
C ALA A 201 -3.75 -24.59 6.89
N VAL A 202 -4.69 -23.95 6.20
CA VAL A 202 -4.88 -24.15 4.76
C VAL A 202 -3.92 -23.20 4.05
N PRO A 203 -2.97 -23.69 3.24
CA PRO A 203 -2.11 -22.85 2.43
C PRO A 203 -2.89 -22.23 1.27
N PHE A 204 -2.49 -21.04 0.83
CA PHE A 204 -3.00 -20.47 -0.41
C PHE A 204 -2.49 -21.27 -1.61
N ALA A 205 -3.37 -21.54 -2.57
CA ALA A 205 -3.04 -22.27 -3.78
C ALA A 205 -2.26 -21.38 -4.76
N ARG A 206 -1.57 -21.99 -5.73
CA ARG A 206 -0.92 -21.23 -6.82
C ARG A 206 -1.90 -20.36 -7.60
N ASN A 207 -3.17 -20.78 -7.71
CA ASN A 207 -4.18 -19.97 -8.37
C ASN A 207 -4.53 -18.71 -7.57
N ASP A 208 -4.58 -18.80 -6.23
CA ASP A 208 -4.77 -17.64 -5.36
C ASP A 208 -3.63 -16.63 -5.55
N GLU A 209 -2.39 -17.10 -5.72
CA GLU A 209 -1.23 -16.24 -6.03
C GLU A 209 -1.38 -15.52 -7.37
N LYS A 210 -1.83 -16.23 -8.42
CA LYS A 210 -2.08 -15.63 -9.74
C LYS A 210 -3.18 -14.58 -9.66
N ILE A 211 -4.31 -14.93 -9.04
CA ILE A 211 -5.47 -14.06 -8.86
C ILE A 211 -5.09 -12.79 -8.12
N LEU A 212 -4.44 -12.91 -6.95
CA LEU A 212 -4.02 -11.75 -6.17
C LEU A 212 -2.98 -10.92 -6.93
N GLY A 213 -2.05 -11.57 -7.62
CA GLY A 213 -1.09 -10.92 -8.50
C GLY A 213 -1.75 -10.03 -9.55
N HIS A 214 -2.75 -10.55 -10.26
CA HIS A 214 -3.53 -9.75 -11.22
C HIS A 214 -4.31 -8.62 -10.53
N LEU A 215 -4.92 -8.90 -9.38
CA LEU A 215 -5.68 -7.90 -8.62
C LEU A 215 -4.80 -6.71 -8.22
N THR A 216 -3.53 -6.94 -7.86
CA THR A 216 -2.60 -5.87 -7.44
C THR A 216 -2.44 -4.76 -8.48
N GLN A 217 -2.53 -5.10 -9.77
CA GLN A 217 -2.45 -4.11 -10.86
C GLN A 217 -3.65 -3.15 -10.80
N HIS A 218 -4.86 -3.67 -10.58
CA HIS A 218 -6.07 -2.86 -10.45
C HIS A 218 -6.09 -2.06 -9.14
N ILE A 219 -5.58 -2.65 -8.06
CA ILE A 219 -5.40 -1.97 -6.77
C ILE A 219 -4.45 -0.79 -6.93
N CYS A 220 -3.33 -0.96 -7.64
CA CYS A 220 -2.39 0.13 -7.93
C CYS A 220 -3.09 1.29 -8.65
N VAL A 221 -3.90 1.01 -9.67
CA VAL A 221 -4.66 2.05 -10.40
C VAL A 221 -5.64 2.75 -9.47
N ALA A 222 -6.42 2.00 -8.68
CA ALA A 222 -7.37 2.58 -7.73
C ALA A 222 -6.68 3.47 -6.69
N MET A 223 -5.53 3.04 -6.15
CA MET A 223 -4.72 3.83 -5.21
C MET A 223 -4.16 5.10 -5.85
N ARG A 224 -3.66 5.02 -7.09
CA ARG A 224 -3.12 6.18 -7.80
C ARG A 224 -4.21 7.20 -8.13
N ASN A 225 -5.37 6.74 -8.59
CA ASN A 225 -6.55 7.58 -8.79
C ASN A 225 -6.98 8.27 -7.50
N SER A 226 -6.93 7.53 -6.39
CA SER A 226 -7.25 8.03 -5.07
C SER A 226 -6.31 9.17 -4.63
N GLU A 227 -5.01 9.04 -4.90
CA GLU A 227 -4.02 10.06 -4.58
C GLU A 227 -4.19 11.31 -5.46
N LEU A 228 -4.39 11.13 -6.77
CA LEU A 228 -4.68 12.21 -7.71
C LEU A 228 -5.96 12.96 -7.33
N TYR A 229 -7.01 12.23 -6.92
CA TYR A 229 -8.26 12.83 -6.47
C TYR A 229 -8.06 13.67 -5.20
N ARG A 230 -7.29 13.18 -4.23
CA ARG A 230 -6.98 13.92 -3.01
C ARG A 230 -6.20 15.21 -3.29
N GLU A 231 -5.24 15.16 -4.20
CA GLU A 231 -4.46 16.34 -4.63
C GLU A 231 -5.33 17.36 -5.36
N ALA A 232 -6.21 16.90 -6.25
CA ALA A 232 -7.17 17.75 -6.96
C ALA A 232 -8.13 18.46 -6.00
N ILE A 233 -8.70 17.74 -5.02
CA ILE A 233 -9.55 18.34 -3.98
C ILE A 233 -8.77 19.37 -3.17
N SER A 234 -7.59 19.02 -2.66
CA SER A 234 -6.80 19.95 -1.83
C SER A 234 -6.44 21.23 -2.59
N THR A 235 -6.13 21.11 -3.88
CA THR A 235 -5.83 22.26 -4.74
C THR A 235 -7.08 23.09 -5.02
N SER A 236 -8.23 22.45 -5.22
CA SER A 236 -9.53 23.12 -5.39
C SER A 236 -9.93 23.90 -4.13
N GLU A 237 -9.83 23.28 -2.95
CA GLU A 237 -10.10 23.93 -1.65
C GLU A 237 -9.19 25.13 -1.41
N ARG A 238 -7.89 25.00 -1.72
CA ARG A 238 -6.93 26.11 -1.62
C ARG A 238 -7.30 27.26 -2.54
N SER A 239 -7.68 26.96 -3.78
CA SER A 239 -8.10 27.96 -4.77
C SER A 239 -9.40 28.65 -4.36
N HIS A 240 -10.37 27.89 -3.85
CA HIS A 240 -11.63 28.44 -3.34
C HIS A 240 -11.40 29.34 -2.11
N GLY A 241 -10.51 28.95 -1.19
CA GLY A 241 -10.09 29.78 -0.06
C GLY A 241 -9.48 31.11 -0.49
N LEU A 242 -8.66 31.11 -1.55
CA LEU A 242 -8.10 32.32 -2.13
C LEU A 242 -9.17 33.23 -2.74
N LEU A 243 -10.09 32.67 -3.53
CA LEU A 243 -11.19 33.44 -4.13
C LEU A 243 -12.10 34.07 -3.07
N ASN A 244 -12.43 33.33 -2.01
CA ASN A 244 -13.21 33.88 -0.89
C ASN A 244 -12.48 35.05 -0.24
N THR A 245 -11.16 34.98 -0.11
CA THR A 245 -10.34 36.09 0.42
C THR A 245 -10.42 37.32 -0.49
N ILE A 246 -10.30 37.13 -1.81
CA ILE A 246 -10.42 38.21 -2.80
C ILE A 246 -11.82 38.84 -2.78
N GLN A 247 -12.87 38.02 -2.68
CA GLN A 247 -14.24 38.49 -2.64
C GLN A 247 -14.52 39.29 -1.37
N SER A 248 -14.06 38.83 -0.20
CA SER A 248 -14.17 39.60 1.05
C SER A 248 -13.38 40.90 0.99
N LEU A 249 -12.25 40.93 0.26
CA LEU A 249 -11.51 42.17 -0.01
C LEU A 249 -12.28 43.15 -0.90
N SER A 250 -12.98 42.66 -1.92
CA SER A 250 -13.71 43.50 -2.88
C SER A 250 -15.06 44.03 -2.37
N GLN A 251 -15.49 43.64 -1.16
CA GLN A 251 -16.79 44.04 -0.58
C GLN A 251 -16.81 45.46 0.04
N ASP A 252 -15.86 46.33 -0.32
CA ASP A 252 -15.83 47.76 0.07
C ASP A 252 -15.92 48.02 1.59
N LEU A 253 -15.22 47.21 2.39
CA LEU A 253 -15.26 47.29 3.86
C LEU A 253 -14.34 48.37 4.47
N GLY A 254 -13.67 49.19 3.64
CA GLY A 254 -12.63 50.14 4.07
C GLY A 254 -11.27 49.48 4.36
N THR A 255 -10.20 50.26 4.32
CA THR A 255 -8.80 49.76 4.34
C THR A 255 -8.46 48.92 5.58
N GLN A 256 -8.99 49.30 6.75
CA GLN A 256 -8.79 48.58 8.02
C GLN A 256 -9.39 47.17 8.00
N SER A 257 -10.64 47.06 7.55
CA SER A 257 -11.36 45.79 7.46
C SER A 257 -10.74 44.86 6.42
N MET A 258 -10.24 45.40 5.31
CA MET A 258 -9.49 44.65 4.29
C MET A 258 -8.20 44.04 4.88
N LEU A 259 -7.41 44.81 5.62
CA LEU A 259 -6.17 44.35 6.23
C LEU A 259 -6.42 43.27 7.30
N PHE A 260 -7.46 43.44 8.12
CA PHE A 260 -7.90 42.41 9.07
C PHE A 260 -8.29 41.11 8.36
N THR A 261 -9.06 41.22 7.27
CA THR A 261 -9.51 40.08 6.46
C THR A 261 -8.34 39.34 5.83
N ILE A 262 -7.39 40.05 5.20
CA ILE A 262 -6.16 39.46 4.64
C ILE A 262 -5.41 38.68 5.71
N THR A 263 -5.20 39.28 6.88
CA THR A 263 -4.42 38.69 7.97
C THR A 263 -5.07 37.39 8.46
N MET A 264 -6.40 37.41 8.65
CA MET A 264 -7.16 36.25 9.13
C MET A 264 -7.17 35.09 8.13
N HIS A 265 -7.29 35.39 6.84
CA HIS A 265 -7.29 34.37 5.79
C HIS A 265 -5.88 33.86 5.45
N ALA A 266 -4.85 34.70 5.51
CA ALA A 266 -3.46 34.30 5.30
C ALA A 266 -3.03 33.20 6.28
N ASN A 267 -3.41 33.31 7.56
CA ASN A 267 -3.16 32.25 8.56
C ASN A 267 -3.70 30.89 8.13
N LYS A 268 -4.95 30.85 7.63
CA LYS A 268 -5.60 29.61 7.19
C LYS A 268 -4.95 29.04 5.92
N ILE A 269 -4.55 29.89 4.99
CA ILE A 269 -3.99 29.44 3.70
C ILE A 269 -2.55 28.93 3.87
N VAL A 270 -1.74 29.65 4.63
CA VAL A 270 -0.31 29.35 4.82
C VAL A 270 -0.09 28.35 5.97
N SER A 271 -1.14 28.01 6.73
CA SER A 271 -1.05 27.14 7.91
C SER A 271 -0.02 27.65 8.93
N CYS A 272 0.03 28.96 9.15
CA CYS A 272 0.90 29.58 10.13
C CYS A 272 0.14 29.90 11.43
N GLU A 273 0.86 29.93 12.55
CA GLU A 273 0.27 30.20 13.86
C GLU A 273 -0.19 31.66 13.97
N ARG A 274 0.57 32.59 13.39
CA ARG A 274 0.27 34.02 13.36
C ARG A 274 0.70 34.67 12.05
N ALA A 275 -0.03 35.69 11.66
CA ALA A 275 0.26 36.58 10.56
C ALA A 275 0.01 38.00 11.05
N THR A 276 0.84 38.93 10.61
CA THR A 276 0.74 40.34 11.01
C THR A 276 1.06 41.20 9.80
N VAL A 277 0.22 42.20 9.56
CA VAL A 277 0.47 43.20 8.51
C VAL A 277 0.97 44.48 9.14
N PHE A 278 2.15 44.91 8.71
CA PHE A 278 2.76 46.18 9.11
C PHE A 278 2.54 47.22 8.01
N LEU A 279 2.08 48.41 8.39
CA LEU A 279 2.07 49.58 7.53
C LEU A 279 3.22 50.51 7.89
N VAL A 280 3.74 51.17 6.87
CA VAL A 280 4.77 52.18 6.99
C VAL A 280 4.15 53.52 7.41
N ASP A 281 4.67 54.11 8.48
CA ASP A 281 4.47 55.51 8.84
C ASP A 281 5.75 56.31 8.56
N ASP A 282 5.75 57.03 7.44
CA ASP A 282 6.89 57.85 7.01
C ASP A 282 7.11 59.10 7.87
N SER A 283 6.07 59.58 8.56
CA SER A 283 6.18 60.77 9.41
C SER A 283 6.99 60.48 10.69
N THR A 284 6.83 59.27 11.22
CA THR A 284 7.52 58.82 12.44
C THR A 284 8.69 57.88 12.16
N GLN A 285 8.90 57.48 10.90
CA GLN A 285 9.88 56.45 10.49
C GLN A 285 9.69 55.13 11.26
N GLN A 286 8.43 54.71 11.39
CA GLN A 286 8.03 53.49 12.10
C GLN A 286 7.20 52.57 11.20
N LEU A 287 7.19 51.29 11.54
CA LEU A 287 6.20 50.32 11.09
C LEU A 287 5.18 50.13 12.21
N TRP A 288 3.90 50.11 11.88
CA TRP A 288 2.83 49.88 12.84
C TRP A 288 1.92 48.73 12.38
N SER A 289 1.53 47.87 13.31
CA SER A 289 0.67 46.70 13.02
C SER A 289 -0.80 47.12 12.95
N VAL A 290 -1.46 46.82 11.85
CA VAL A 290 -2.89 47.17 11.64
C VAL A 290 -3.83 46.12 12.22
N SER A 291 -3.33 44.89 12.34
CA SER A 291 -4.11 43.73 12.76
C SER A 291 -3.19 42.78 13.54
N THR A 292 -3.41 42.69 14.84
CA THR A 292 -2.81 41.68 15.71
C THR A 292 -3.90 40.77 16.26
N ASP A 293 -3.56 39.50 16.42
CA ASP A 293 -4.37 38.49 17.09
C ASP A 293 -4.66 38.83 18.57
N THR A 294 -3.82 39.68 19.18
CA THR A 294 -3.96 40.15 20.56
C THR A 294 -4.72 41.47 20.70
N GLY A 295 -5.04 42.15 19.60
CA GLY A 295 -5.65 43.49 19.59
C GLY A 295 -4.74 44.61 20.12
N GLN A 296 -3.48 44.31 20.47
CA GLN A 296 -2.49 45.31 20.87
C GLN A 296 -1.71 45.81 19.66
N GLU A 297 -1.60 47.13 19.54
CA GLU A 297 -0.80 47.78 18.51
C GLU A 297 0.71 47.58 18.78
N ILE A 298 1.42 47.07 17.78
CA ILE A 298 2.88 46.93 17.79
C ILE A 298 3.45 48.03 16.91
N ARG A 299 4.39 48.81 17.45
CA ARG A 299 5.19 49.78 16.71
C ARG A 299 6.67 49.46 16.80
N ILE A 300 7.35 49.45 15.65
CA ILE A 300 8.79 49.20 15.55
C ILE A 300 9.45 50.23 14.63
N PRO A 301 10.71 50.64 14.89
CA PRO A 301 11.44 51.49 13.96
C PRO A 301 11.62 50.82 12.59
N LYS A 302 11.62 51.62 11.52
CA LYS A 302 11.70 51.14 10.12
C LYS A 302 12.94 50.32 9.74
N LYS A 303 13.96 50.30 10.59
CA LYS A 303 15.26 49.62 10.37
C LYS A 303 15.56 48.58 11.45
N ALA A 304 14.54 48.18 12.20
CA ALA A 304 14.69 47.35 13.38
C ALA A 304 13.90 46.05 13.26
N GLY A 305 14.55 44.94 13.59
CA GLY A 305 13.97 43.61 13.56
C GLY A 305 13.93 43.02 12.15
N ILE A 306 13.24 41.89 11.99
CA ILE A 306 13.11 41.20 10.69
C ILE A 306 12.16 41.96 9.75
N ALA A 307 11.22 42.72 10.32
CA ALA A 307 10.17 43.40 9.57
C ALA A 307 10.58 44.75 8.96
N GLY A 308 11.65 45.40 9.45
CA GLY A 308 12.13 46.70 8.95
C GLY A 308 13.57 46.64 8.49
#